data_AF-A0AAJ6NH59-F1
#
_entry.id   AF-A0AAJ6NH59-F1
#
_cell.length_a   1.000
_cell.length_b   1.000
_cell.length_c   1.000
_cell.angle_alpha   90.00
_cell.angle_beta   90.00
_cell.angle_gamma   90.00
#
_symmetry.space_group_name_H-M   'P 1'
#
loop_
_entity.id
_entity.type
_entity.pdbx_description
1 polymer ?
#
loop_
_entity_poly.entity_id
_entity_poly.type
_entity_poly.pdbx_seq_one_letter_code
_entity_poly.pdbx_strand_id
1 'polypeptide(L)' 'MGFFNTDSQSNHFHNMVLNQKSVFTGYSTEVLVEKYPVKPAEIQKIIVQILKERGYTSIEIQQMLKLQRA' A
#
# COMPACT_ATOMS: atom_id res chain seq x y z
N MET A 1 7.01 9.11 -33.52
CA MET A 1 5.81 8.33 -33.13
C MET A 1 6.18 7.44 -31.95
N GLY A 2 5.99 7.94 -30.73
CA GLY A 2 6.31 7.19 -29.50
C GLY A 2 5.11 6.32 -29.14
N PHE A 3 5.12 5.06 -29.57
CA PHE A 3 4.11 4.09 -29.17
C PHE A 3 4.48 3.59 -27.77
N PHE A 4 3.93 4.27 -26.76
CA PHE A 4 3.88 3.78 -25.39
C PHE A 4 2.96 2.56 -25.37
N ASN A 5 3.52 1.37 -25.55
CA ASN A 5 2.85 0.12 -25.22
C ASN A 5 2.85 -0.05 -23.70
N THR A 6 1.86 0.49 -22.98
CA THR A 6 1.72 0.23 -21.53
C THR A 6 0.28 0.15 -21.01
N ASP A 7 -0.72 -0.06 -21.87
CA ASP A 7 -2.11 -0.17 -21.41
C ASP A 7 -2.49 -1.54 -20.84
N SER A 8 -1.82 -2.64 -21.22
CA SER A 8 -2.16 -3.97 -20.68
C SER A 8 -1.45 -4.32 -19.36
N GLN A 9 -0.27 -3.76 -19.08
CA GLN A 9 0.43 -3.97 -17.81
C GLN A 9 -0.23 -3.21 -16.66
N SER A 10 -0.74 -2.00 -16.95
CA SER A 10 -1.45 -1.17 -15.98
C SER A 10 -2.73 -1.84 -15.49
N ASN A 11 -3.50 -2.51 -16.35
CA ASN A 11 -4.75 -3.18 -15.92
C ASN A 11 -4.50 -4.38 -14.99
N HIS A 12 -3.46 -5.18 -15.25
CA HIS A 12 -3.15 -6.31 -14.38
C HIS A 12 -2.64 -5.84 -13.02
N PHE A 13 -1.79 -4.81 -13.03
CA PHE A 13 -1.32 -4.18 -11.81
C PHE A 13 -2.47 -3.49 -11.04
N HIS A 14 -3.34 -2.77 -11.73
CA HIS A 14 -4.50 -2.10 -11.13
C HIS A 14 -5.47 -3.09 -10.50
N ASN A 15 -5.76 -4.22 -11.15
CA ASN A 15 -6.60 -5.28 -10.56
C ASN A 15 -5.92 -5.97 -9.37
N MET A 16 -4.61 -6.22 -9.44
CA MET A 16 -3.86 -6.78 -8.31
C MET A 16 -3.83 -5.82 -7.12
N VAL A 17 -3.64 -4.53 -7.38
CA VAL A 17 -3.66 -3.44 -6.39
C VAL A 17 -5.06 -3.29 -5.78
N LEU A 18 -6.13 -3.32 -6.57
CA LEU A 18 -7.50 -3.23 -6.07
C LEU A 18 -7.88 -4.44 -5.20
N ASN A 19 -7.50 -5.65 -5.63
CA ASN A 19 -7.74 -6.87 -4.86
C ASN A 19 -6.98 -6.84 -3.53
N GLN A 20 -5.71 -6.41 -3.56
CA GLN A 20 -4.92 -6.25 -2.35
C GLN A 20 -5.44 -5.12 -1.46
N LYS A 21 -5.86 -4.00 -2.05
CA LYS A 21 -6.45 -2.87 -1.32
C LYS A 21 -7.69 -3.34 -0.57
N SER A 22 -8.56 -4.12 -1.20
CA SER A 22 -9.75 -4.73 -0.56
C SER A 22 -9.38 -5.61 0.64
N VAL A 23 -8.38 -6.48 0.47
CA VAL A 23 -7.86 -7.34 1.55
C VAL A 23 -7.27 -6.50 2.69
N PHE A 24 -6.49 -5.46 2.37
CA PHE A 24 -5.85 -4.58 3.34
C PHE A 24 -6.83 -3.61 4.02
N THR A 25 -7.91 -3.19 3.36
CA THR A 25 -8.98 -2.41 3.99
C THR A 25 -9.74 -3.19 5.05
N GLY A 26 -9.70 -4.53 5.01
CA GLY A 26 -10.23 -5.37 6.08
C GLY A 26 -9.29 -5.54 7.28
N TYR A 27 -8.00 -5.24 7.13
CA TYR A 27 -7.03 -5.40 8.21
C TYR A 27 -6.98 -4.17 9.13
N SER A 28 -6.75 -4.41 10.42
CA SER A 28 -6.46 -3.36 11.40
C SER A 28 -5.14 -2.67 11.07
N THR A 29 -5.02 -1.40 11.49
CA THR A 29 -3.81 -0.59 11.29
C THR A 29 -2.55 -1.30 11.81
N GLU A 30 -2.63 -1.98 12.95
CA GLU A 30 -1.52 -2.75 13.52
C GLU A 30 -1.03 -3.86 12.59
N VAL A 31 -1.96 -4.63 12.00
CA VAL A 31 -1.65 -5.70 11.05
C VAL A 31 -1.05 -5.13 9.75
N LEU A 32 -1.53 -3.96 9.31
CA LEU A 32 -0.97 -3.26 8.15
C LEU A 32 0.47 -2.82 8.40
N VAL A 33 0.75 -2.27 9.59
CA VAL A 33 2.07 -1.78 9.98
C VAL A 33 3.04 -2.94 10.24
N GLU A 34 2.58 -4.05 10.82
CA GLU A 34 3.37 -5.28 11.02
C GLU A 34 3.74 -5.94 9.68
N LYS A 35 2.81 -5.97 8.71
CA LYS A 35 3.08 -6.54 7.38
C LYS A 35 3.88 -5.59 6.48
N TYR A 36 3.94 -4.30 6.78
CA TYR A 36 4.64 -3.30 5.96
C TYR A 36 6.11 -3.64 5.67
N PRO A 37 6.99 -3.95 6.65
CA PRO A 37 8.41 -4.22 6.39
C PRO A 37 8.67 -5.50 5.58
N VAL A 38 7.73 -6.45 5.60
CA VAL A 38 7.85 -7.76 4.93
C VAL A 38 7.36 -7.70 3.48
N LYS A 39 6.66 -6.63 3.10
CA LYS A 39 5.99 -6.52 1.79
C LYS A 39 6.81 -5.68 0.80
N PRO A 40 6.70 -5.97 -0.51
CA PRO A 40 7.37 -5.19 -1.56
C PRO A 40 6.87 -3.74 -1.61
N ALA A 41 7.69 -2.85 -2.18
CA ALA A 41 7.46 -1.40 -2.20
C ALA A 41 6.09 -0.99 -2.78
N GLU A 42 5.55 -1.75 -3.73
CA GLU A 42 4.21 -1.53 -4.28
C GLU A 42 3.11 -1.74 -3.23
N ILE A 43 3.17 -2.82 -2.45
CA ILE A 43 2.23 -3.07 -1.34
C ILE A 43 2.38 -2.01 -0.26
N GLN A 44 3.61 -1.61 0.06
CA GLN A 44 3.87 -0.56 1.04
C GLN A 44 3.17 0.75 0.66
N LYS A 45 3.16 1.11 -0.62
CA LYS A 45 2.41 2.26 -1.13
C LYS A 45 0.89 2.11 -0.94
N ILE A 46 0.35 0.90 -1.16
CA ILE A 46 -1.07 0.60 -0.93
C ILE A 46 -1.42 0.75 0.56
N ILE A 47 -0.60 0.19 1.45
CA ILE A 47 -0.79 0.30 2.91
C ILE A 47 -0.79 1.77 3.33
N VAL A 48 0.17 2.56 2.86
CA VAL A 48 0.25 4.00 3.16
C VAL A 48 -0.97 4.74 2.61
N GLN A 49 -1.45 4.41 1.42
CA GLN A 49 -2.68 5.00 0.86
C GLN A 49 -3.91 4.68 1.72
N ILE A 50 -4.07 3.43 2.14
CA ILE A 50 -5.20 3.02 2.99
C ILE A 50 -5.16 3.75 4.34
N LEU A 51 -3.98 3.88 4.94
CA LEU A 51 -3.83 4.60 6.21
C LEU A 51 -4.17 6.10 6.03
N LYS A 52 -3.75 6.72 4.92
CA LYS A 52 -4.15 8.09 4.58
C LYS A 52 -5.65 8.23 4.38
N GLU A 53 -6.29 7.29 3.68
CA GLU A 53 -7.74 7.25 3.48
C GLU A 53 -8.51 7.07 4.80
N ARG A 54 -7.91 6.41 5.79
CA ARG A 54 -8.45 6.28 7.16
C ARG A 54 -8.24 7.52 8.03
N GLY A 55 -7.56 8.55 7.53
CA GLY A 55 -7.34 9.80 8.24
C GLY A 55 -5.98 9.92 8.94
N TYR A 56 -5.09 8.93 8.79
CA TYR A 56 -3.74 9.02 9.36
C TYR A 56 -2.84 9.92 8.53
N THR A 57 -2.07 10.76 9.20
CA THR A 57 -1.08 11.61 8.54
C THR A 57 0.16 10.82 8.13
N SER A 58 0.88 11.32 7.12
CA SER A 58 2.16 10.70 6.70
C SER A 58 3.15 10.56 7.86
N ILE A 59 3.10 11.48 8.83
CA ILE A 59 3.96 11.49 10.01
C ILE A 59 3.57 10.37 10.97
N GLU A 60 2.29 10.24 11.30
CA GLU A 60 1.78 9.14 12.14
C GLU A 60 2.09 7.78 11.53
N ILE A 61 1.88 7.63 10.22
CA ILE A 61 2.22 6.40 9.49
C ILE A 61 3.71 6.11 9.64
N GLN A 62 4.59 7.09 9.40
CA GLN A 62 6.02 6.89 9.58
C GLN A 62 6.42 6.55 11.02
N GLN A 63 5.75 7.12 12.03
CA GLN A 63 6.00 6.80 13.43
C GLN A 63 5.59 5.36 13.75
N MET A 64 4.41 4.93 13.30
CA MET A 64 3.95 3.54 13.45
C MET A 64 4.92 2.55 12.79
N LEU A 65 5.37 2.87 11.57
CA LEU A 65 6.33 2.05 10.83
C LEU A 65 7.72 2.01 11.47
N LYS A 66 8.15 3.09 12.11
CA LYS A 66 9.41 3.14 12.88
C LYS A 66 9.33 2.35 14.18
N LEU A 67 8.18 2.37 14.85
CA LEU A 67 7.96 1.66 16.12
C LEU A 67 8.04 0.14 15.97
N GLN A 68 7.71 -0.42 14.81
CA GLN A 68 7.82 -1.86 14.50
C GLN A 68 9.26 -2.33 14.20
N ARG A 69 10.22 -1.41 14.15
CA ARG A 69 11.62 -1.69 13.77
C ARG A 69 12.59 -1.67 14.96
N ALA A 70 12.07 -1.40 16.16
CA ALA A 70 12.78 -1.44 17.45
C ALA A 70 12.49 -2.76 18.17
#